data_AF-A0AAU5BE09-F1
#
_entry.id   AF-A0AAU5BE09-F1
#
_cell.length_a   1.000
_cell.length_b   1.000
_cell.length_c   1.000
_cell.angle_alpha   90.00
_cell.angle_beta   90.00
_cell.angle_gamma   90.00
#
_symmetry.space_group_name_H-M   'P 1'
#
loop_
_entity.id
_entity.type
_entity.pdbx_description
1 polymer ?
#
loop_
_entity_poly.entity_id
_entity_poly.type
_entity_poly.pdbx_seq_one_letter_code
_entity_poly.pdbx_strand_id
1 'polypeptide(L)'
;MTALPFCTCLPGATLWLDGVGEATVGELTRRLLDGHRRRVEVLTPTTAAVPGETPKAAAERIGLVAEILARHGILALVVAPAGQPADREHVRARHLRAGTTFLETPAAGPDAPAPSADALLALLTEHALVRTD
;
A
#
# COMPACT_ATOMS: atom_id res chain seq x y z
N MET A 1 -4.45 15.04 -23.45
CA MET A 1 -4.54 13.90 -22.49
C MET A 1 -5.69 14.19 -21.57
N THR A 2 -6.83 13.52 -21.78
CA THR A 2 -8.00 13.68 -20.93
C THR A 2 -7.73 12.91 -19.64
N ALA A 3 -7.49 13.61 -18.53
CA ALA A 3 -7.36 12.96 -17.23
C ALA A 3 -8.65 12.19 -16.95
N LEU A 4 -8.56 10.87 -16.83
CA LEU A 4 -9.70 10.08 -16.40
C LEU A 4 -10.08 10.55 -14.99
N PRO A 5 -11.37 10.80 -14.70
CA PRO A 5 -11.77 11.25 -13.37
C PRO A 5 -11.57 10.09 -12.39
N PHE A 6 -10.53 10.18 -11.57
CA PHE A 6 -10.37 9.30 -10.42
C PHE A 6 -11.49 9.55 -9.41
N CYS A 7 -12.01 8.51 -8.76
CA CYS A 7 -12.98 8.67 -7.66
C CYS A 7 -12.27 9.31 -6.47
N THR A 8 -12.77 10.48 -6.05
CA THR A 8 -12.44 11.13 -4.77
C THR A 8 -13.40 10.75 -3.65
N CYS A 9 -14.40 9.93 -3.98
CA CYS A 9 -15.45 9.45 -3.08
C CYS A 9 -14.97 8.46 -2.01
N LEU A 10 -13.85 7.78 -2.25
CA LEU A 10 -13.33 6.76 -1.34
C LEU A 10 -12.13 7.29 -0.54
N PRO A 11 -11.97 6.89 0.73
CA PRO A 11 -10.84 7.32 1.55
C PRO A 11 -9.53 6.76 1.00
N GLY A 12 -8.43 7.44 1.31
CA GLY A 12 -7.08 6.93 1.07
C GLY A 12 -6.68 5.97 2.17
N ALA A 13 -5.65 5.17 1.88
CA ALA A 13 -5.15 4.14 2.78
C ALA A 13 -3.74 3.74 2.38
N THR A 14 -3.08 3.00 3.26
CA THR A 14 -1.82 2.32 2.95
C THR A 14 -2.04 0.82 3.00
N LEU A 15 -1.62 0.12 1.94
CA LEU A 15 -1.51 -1.34 1.91
C LEU A 15 -0.02 -1.71 1.93
N TRP A 16 0.42 -2.29 3.04
CA TRP A 16 1.77 -2.77 3.24
C TRP A 16 1.90 -4.18 2.66
N LEU A 17 2.69 -4.30 1.59
CA LEU A 17 2.86 -5.52 0.81
C LEU A 17 4.14 -6.23 1.23
N ASP A 18 3.99 -7.30 2.00
CA ASP A 18 5.10 -8.20 2.37
C ASP A 18 5.05 -9.48 1.55
N GLY A 19 6.21 -9.90 1.02
CA GLY A 19 6.32 -11.11 0.19
C GLY A 19 5.58 -11.09 -1.15
N VAL A 20 5.17 -9.92 -1.65
CA VAL A 20 4.43 -9.77 -2.92
C VAL A 20 5.37 -9.49 -4.08
N GLY A 21 5.30 -10.30 -5.14
CA GLY A 21 6.12 -10.13 -6.34
C GLY A 21 5.71 -8.94 -7.21
N GLU A 22 6.67 -8.35 -7.93
CA GLU A 22 6.49 -7.16 -8.77
C GLU A 22 5.36 -7.32 -9.82
N ALA A 23 5.25 -8.51 -10.43
CA ALA A 23 4.17 -8.79 -11.39
C ALA A 23 2.78 -8.67 -10.76
N THR A 24 2.62 -9.15 -9.52
CA THR A 24 1.36 -9.03 -8.76
C THR A 24 1.08 -7.58 -8.39
N VAL A 25 2.10 -6.82 -7.98
CA VAL A 25 1.98 -5.38 -7.68
C VAL A 25 1.55 -4.61 -8.93
N GLY A 26 2.17 -4.88 -10.08
CA GLY A 26 1.83 -4.26 -11.36
C GLY A 26 0.39 -4.54 -11.78
N GLU A 27 -0.03 -5.81 -11.68
CA GLU A 27 -1.41 -6.20 -12.00
C GLU A 27 -2.43 -5.55 -11.06
N LEU A 28 -2.18 -5.56 -9.75
CA LEU A 28 -3.05 -4.87 -8.78
C LEU A 28 -3.15 -3.38 -9.08
N THR A 29 -2.03 -2.72 -9.36
CA THR A 29 -1.97 -1.29 -9.68
C THR A 29 -2.81 -0.97 -10.92
N ARG A 30 -2.65 -1.75 -11.98
CA ARG A 30 -3.44 -1.61 -13.22
C ARG A 30 -4.93 -1.75 -12.96
N ARG A 31 -5.36 -2.76 -12.20
CA ARG A 31 -6.78 -2.96 -11.86
C ARG A 31 -7.36 -1.81 -11.04
N LEU A 32 -6.59 -1.28 -10.09
CA LEU A 32 -7.01 -0.15 -9.28
C LEU A 32 -7.16 1.13 -10.11
N LEU A 33 -6.23 1.39 -11.02
CA LEU A 33 -6.26 2.56 -11.91
C LEU A 33 -7.39 2.45 -12.96
N ASP A 34 -7.44 1.34 -13.70
CA ASP A 34 -8.31 1.19 -14.87
C ASP A 34 -9.71 0.71 -14.49
N GLY A 35 -9.81 -0.27 -13.58
CA GLY A 35 -11.06 -0.89 -13.17
C GLY A 35 -11.79 -0.08 -12.10
N HIS A 36 -11.09 0.29 -11.03
CA HIS A 36 -11.71 0.96 -9.86
C HIS A 36 -11.51 2.48 -9.84
N ARG A 37 -10.81 3.06 -10.83
CA ARG A 37 -10.51 4.50 -10.95
C ARG A 37 -9.97 5.12 -9.65
N ARG A 38 -9.10 4.38 -8.96
CA ARG A 38 -8.41 4.81 -7.74
C ARG A 38 -7.14 5.58 -8.09
N ARG A 39 -6.81 6.61 -7.30
CA ARG A 39 -5.44 7.17 -7.28
C ARG A 39 -4.56 6.24 -6.47
N VAL A 40 -3.51 5.73 -7.09
CA VAL A 40 -2.60 4.74 -6.50
C VAL A 40 -1.17 5.20 -6.68
N GLU A 41 -0.37 5.06 -5.63
CA GLU A 41 1.07 5.29 -5.69
C GLU A 41 1.80 4.07 -5.14
N VAL A 42 2.76 3.55 -5.91
CA VAL A 42 3.59 2.42 -5.50
C VAL A 42 4.88 2.97 -4.89
N LEU A 43 5.11 2.67 -3.62
CA LEU A 43 6.29 3.09 -2.87
C LEU A 43 7.21 1.89 -2.66
N THR A 44 8.44 2.01 -3.13
CA THR A 44 9.51 1.03 -2.91
C THR A 44 10.70 1.68 -2.21
N PRO A 45 11.58 0.92 -1.55
CA PRO A 45 12.82 1.43 -0.98
C PRO A 45 13.68 2.21 -1.97
N THR A 46 13.71 1.75 -3.22
CA THR A 46 14.54 2.33 -4.28
C THR A 46 13.97 3.66 -4.77
N THR A 47 12.65 3.79 -4.89
CA THR A 47 11.99 5.06 -5.25
C THR A 47 12.22 6.18 -4.24
N ALA A 48 12.75 5.83 -3.07
CA ALA A 48 12.90 6.72 -1.95
C ALA A 48 14.33 6.66 -1.36
N ALA A 49 15.30 6.00 -1.98
CA ALA A 49 16.58 5.70 -1.32
C ALA A 49 17.37 6.96 -0.90
N VAL A 50 17.85 6.98 0.34
CA VAL A 50 18.74 8.02 0.87
C VAL A 50 20.10 7.39 1.20
N PRO A 51 21.22 7.89 0.65
CA PRO A 51 22.54 7.33 0.94
C PRO A 51 22.86 7.32 2.43
N GLY A 52 23.30 6.17 2.95
CA GLY A 52 23.65 5.99 4.37
C GLY A 52 22.47 5.84 5.33
N GLU A 53 21.23 5.77 4.82
CA GLU A 53 20.04 5.56 5.64
C GLU A 53 19.95 4.12 6.17
N THR A 54 19.57 3.97 7.44
CA THR A 54 19.31 2.64 8.02
C THR A 54 17.98 2.07 7.50
N PRO A 55 17.79 0.74 7.44
CA PRO A 55 16.52 0.14 7.04
C PRO A 55 15.31 0.66 7.84
N LYS A 56 15.49 0.87 9.15
CA LYS A 56 14.48 1.47 10.02
C LYS A 56 14.10 2.88 9.59
N ALA A 57 15.09 3.76 9.36
CA ALA A 57 14.84 5.12 8.92
C ALA A 57 14.13 5.16 7.55
N ALA A 58 14.52 4.27 6.63
CA ALA A 58 13.85 4.11 5.34
C ALA A 58 12.37 3.71 5.50
N ALA A 59 12.07 2.75 6.40
CA ALA A 59 10.71 2.33 6.70
C ALA A 59 9.88 3.45 7.34
N GLU A 60 10.43 4.19 8.31
CA GLU A 60 9.77 5.33 8.95
C GLU A 60 9.44 6.43 7.94
N ARG A 61 10.38 6.74 7.04
CA ARG A 61 10.21 7.76 6.00
C ARG A 61 9.20 7.35 4.93
N ILE A 62 9.27 6.12 4.43
CA ILE A 62 8.25 5.58 3.52
C ILE A 62 6.89 5.58 4.21
N GLY A 63 6.83 5.20 5.48
CA GLY A 63 5.60 5.25 6.28
C GLY A 63 5.03 6.66 6.45
N LEU A 64 5.89 7.68 6.60
CA LEU A 64 5.49 9.09 6.59
C LEU A 64 4.89 9.49 5.24
N VAL A 65 5.56 9.16 4.13
CA VAL A 65 5.06 9.48 2.79
C VAL A 65 3.73 8.77 2.53
N ALA A 66 3.63 7.48 2.85
CA ALA A 66 2.41 6.69 2.70
C ALA A 66 1.24 7.28 3.50
N GLU A 67 1.48 7.69 4.76
CA GLU A 67 0.45 8.34 5.58
C GLU A 67 -0.01 9.68 4.99
N ILE A 68 0.92 10.51 4.49
CA ILE A 68 0.58 11.76 3.81
C ILE A 68 -0.31 11.47 2.59
N LEU A 69 0.05 10.49 1.76
CA LEU A 69 -0.74 10.10 0.59
C LEU A 69 -2.14 9.61 0.99
N ALA A 70 -2.22 8.75 2.01
CA ALA A 70 -3.47 8.21 2.54
C ALA A 70 -4.42 9.32 3.00
N ARG A 71 -3.91 10.35 3.72
CA ARG A 71 -4.72 11.50 4.13
C ARG A 71 -5.29 12.32 2.96
N HIS A 72 -4.65 12.27 1.80
CA HIS A 72 -5.09 12.98 0.60
C HIS A 72 -5.94 12.12 -0.34
N GLY A 73 -6.41 10.95 0.13
CA GLY A 73 -7.31 10.09 -0.63
C GLY A 73 -6.60 9.22 -1.66
N ILE A 74 -5.28 9.02 -1.52
CA ILE A 74 -4.46 8.15 -2.38
C ILE A 74 -4.31 6.80 -1.68
N LEU A 75 -4.38 5.72 -2.47
CA LEU A 75 -4.06 4.38 -1.98
C LEU A 75 -2.55 4.13 -2.19
N ALA A 76 -1.78 4.16 -1.11
CA ALA A 76 -0.34 3.89 -1.14
C ALA A 76 -0.09 2.38 -1.06
N LEU A 77 0.54 1.81 -2.07
CA LEU A 77 1.01 0.43 -2.08
C LEU A 77 2.48 0.42 -1.69
N VAL A 78 2.78 0.01 -0.46
CA VAL A 78 4.17 -0.02 0.03
C VAL A 78 4.73 -1.42 -0.21
N VAL A 79 5.61 -1.56 -1.20
CA VAL A 79 6.33 -2.82 -1.44
C VAL A 79 7.50 -2.86 -0.48
N ALA A 80 7.31 -3.59 0.63
CA ALA A 80 8.34 -3.71 1.63
C ALA A 80 9.42 -4.69 1.16
N PRO A 81 10.72 -4.35 1.23
CA PRO A 81 11.75 -5.36 1.26
C PRO A 81 11.56 -6.08 2.59
N ALA A 82 11.58 -7.42 2.62
CA ALA A 82 11.36 -8.23 3.82
C ALA A 82 11.94 -7.55 5.08
N GLY A 83 11.06 -6.89 5.84
CA GLY A 83 11.44 -5.90 6.85
C GLY A 83 11.29 -6.49 8.25
N GLN A 84 11.96 -5.92 9.24
CA GLN A 84 11.74 -6.35 10.61
C GLN A 84 10.33 -5.95 11.07
N PRO A 85 9.58 -6.85 11.75
CA PRO A 85 8.20 -6.58 12.18
C PRO A 85 8.03 -5.30 13.01
N ALA A 86 9.08 -4.91 13.76
CA ALA A 86 9.09 -3.73 14.61
C ALA A 86 9.02 -2.41 13.83
N ASP A 87 9.62 -2.34 12.63
CA ASP A 87 9.61 -1.13 11.82
C ASP A 87 8.20 -0.84 11.27
N ARG A 88 7.48 -1.91 10.90
CA ARG A 88 6.08 -1.86 10.47
C ARG A 88 5.14 -1.38 11.58
N GLU A 89 5.36 -1.77 12.83
CA GLU A 89 4.52 -1.34 13.96
C GLU A 89 4.55 0.19 14.13
N HIS A 90 5.72 0.81 13.94
CA HIS A 90 5.83 2.26 14.03
C HIS A 90 4.99 2.96 12.95
N VAL A 91 5.00 2.43 11.73
CA VAL A 91 4.20 2.94 10.60
C VAL A 91 2.71 2.75 10.85
N ARG A 92 2.29 1.58 11.38
CA ARG A 92 0.90 1.33 11.76
C ARG A 92 0.43 2.31 12.82
N ALA A 93 1.22 2.50 13.89
CA ALA A 93 0.90 3.45 14.96
C ALA A 93 0.79 4.89 14.45
N ARG A 94 1.60 5.26 13.45
CA ARG A 94 1.50 6.57 12.78
C ARG A 94 0.16 6.73 12.05
N HIS A 95 -0.25 5.74 11.27
CA HIS A 95 -1.52 5.76 10.55
C HIS A 95 -2.71 5.84 11.51
N LEU A 96 -2.67 5.08 12.60
CA LEU A 96 -3.70 5.13 13.65
C LEU A 96 -3.84 6.54 14.24
N ARG A 97 -2.73 7.20 14.59
CA ARG A 97 -2.74 8.59 15.08
C ARG A 97 -3.25 9.59 14.05
N ALA A 98 -3.00 9.34 12.77
CA ALA A 98 -3.43 10.18 11.65
C ALA A 98 -4.89 9.93 11.22
N GLY A 99 -5.55 8.89 11.75
CA GLY A 99 -6.90 8.50 11.34
C GLY A 99 -6.96 7.92 9.92
N THR A 100 -5.85 7.39 9.41
CA THR A 100 -5.77 6.77 8.09
C THR A 100 -5.74 5.25 8.19
N THR A 101 -6.41 4.57 7.26
CA THR A 101 -6.40 3.11 7.20
C THR A 101 -5.01 2.58 6.83
N PHE A 102 -4.54 1.61 7.61
CA PHE A 102 -3.32 0.84 7.35
C PHE A 102 -3.68 -0.64 7.30
N LEU A 103 -3.49 -1.24 6.14
CA LEU A 103 -3.72 -2.66 5.89
C LEU A 103 -2.39 -3.34 5.60
N GLU A 104 -2.35 -4.63 5.87
CA GLU A 104 -1.19 -5.47 5.60
C GLU A 104 -1.64 -6.65 4.75
N THR A 105 -0.73 -7.16 3.94
CA THR A 105 -0.89 -8.50 3.36
C THR A 105 -1.20 -9.49 4.46
N PRO A 106 -2.22 -10.36 4.29
CA PRO A 106 -2.52 -11.41 5.25
C PRO A 106 -1.25 -12.21 5.57
N ALA A 107 -1.01 -12.47 6.85
CA ALA A 107 0.14 -13.28 7.26
C ALA A 107 -0.02 -14.68 6.65
N ALA A 108 0.82 -14.99 5.67
CA ALA A 108 0.96 -16.31 5.12
C ALA A 108 1.69 -17.20 6.14
N GLY A 109 1.18 -18.42 6.37
CA GLY A 109 1.96 -19.47 7.03
C GLY A 109 3.20 -19.82 6.20
N PRO A 110 4.16 -20.61 6.75
CA PRO A 110 5.44 -20.92 6.12
C PRO A 110 5.33 -21.48 4.68
N ASP A 111 4.24 -22.19 4.40
CA ASP A 111 3.97 -22.85 3.10
C ASP A 111 2.83 -22.21 2.31
N ALA A 112 2.26 -21.10 2.80
CA ALA A 112 1.16 -20.44 2.11
C ALA A 112 1.67 -19.68 0.88
N PRO A 113 0.93 -19.73 -0.26
CA PRO A 113 1.32 -19.00 -1.45
C PRO A 113 1.33 -17.49 -1.19
N ALA A 114 2.23 -16.79 -1.87
CA ALA A 114 2.23 -15.32 -1.89
C ALA A 114 0.84 -14.82 -2.33
N PRO A 115 0.32 -13.73 -1.73
CA PRO A 115 -1.02 -13.26 -2.03
C PRO A 115 -1.13 -12.81 -3.49
N SER A 116 -2.22 -13.21 -4.14
CA SER A 116 -2.54 -12.82 -5.52
C SER A 116 -3.16 -11.42 -5.58
N ALA A 117 -3.20 -10.81 -6.77
CA ALA A 117 -3.88 -9.54 -6.98
C ALA A 117 -5.38 -9.62 -6.62
N ASP A 118 -6.02 -10.77 -6.86
CA ASP A 118 -7.42 -11.02 -6.47
C ASP A 118 -7.61 -10.98 -4.95
N ALA A 119 -6.73 -11.65 -4.21
CA ALA A 119 -6.79 -11.66 -2.74
C ALA A 119 -6.58 -10.26 -2.15
N LEU A 120 -5.64 -9.49 -2.71
CA LEU A 120 -5.40 -8.11 -2.29
C LEU A 120 -6.57 -7.20 -2.64
N LEU A 121 -7.21 -7.40 -3.79
CA LEU A 121 -8.38 -6.64 -4.18
C LEU A 121 -9.60 -6.98 -3.32
N ALA A 122 -9.77 -8.25 -2.93
CA ALA A 122 -10.78 -8.68 -1.97
C ALA A 122 -10.58 -7.99 -0.62
N LEU A 123 -9.35 -7.96 -0.10
CA LEU A 123 -9.02 -7.23 1.12
C LEU A 123 -9.37 -5.73 1.01
N LEU A 124 -9.01 -5.08 -0.10
CA LEU A 124 -9.39 -3.68 -0.32
C LEU A 124 -10.91 -3.49 -0.39
N THR A 125 -11.64 -4.46 -0.93
CA THR A 125 -13.11 -4.45 -1.01
C THR A 125 -13.75 -4.56 0.36
N GLU A 126 -13.28 -5.49 1.20
CA GLU A 126 -13.75 -5.69 2.59
C GLU A 126 -13.62 -4.41 3.42
N HIS A 127 -12.60 -3.60 3.14
CA HIS A 127 -12.35 -2.32 3.80
C HIS A 127 -12.97 -1.11 3.08
N ALA A 128 -13.84 -1.32 2.09
CA ALA A 128 -14.48 -0.28 1.29
C ALA A 128 -13.47 0.70 0.65
N LEU A 129 -12.30 0.20 0.25
CA LEU A 129 -11.24 0.93 -0.44
C LEU A 129 -11.27 0.72 -1.96
N VAL A 130 -12.25 0.01 -2.49
CA VAL A 130 -12.57 -0.03 -3.92
C VAL A 130 -14.08 -0.10 -4.07
N ARG A 131 -14.59 0.33 -5.23
CA ARG A 131 -16.02 0.14 -5.55
C ARG A 131 -16.22 -1.29 -6.01
N THR A 132 -17.24 -1.94 -5.46
CA THR A 132 -17.90 -3.08 -6.11
C THR A 132 -18.89 -2.51 -7.10
N ASP A 133 -18.76 -2.88 -8.36
CA ASP A 133 -19.76 -2.57 -9.39
C ASP A 133 -21.05 -3.36 -9.17
#